data_AF-A0A7X7TF09-F1
#
_entry.id   AF-A0A7X7TF09-F1
#
_cell.length_a   1.000
_cell.length_b   1.000
_cell.length_c   1.000
_cell.angle_alpha   90.00
_cell.angle_beta   90.00
_cell.angle_gamma   90.00
#
_symmetry.space_group_name_H-M   'P 1'
#
loop_
_entity.id
_entity.type
_entity.pdbx_description
1 polymer ?
#
loop_
_entity_poly.entity_id
_entity_poly.type
_entity_poly.pdbx_seq_one_letter_code
_entity_poly.pdbx_strand_id
1 'polypeptide(L)'
;TGKGDFRGDFGTPEQEIPNRGIPGVDWESCMTMNDHWGWNKNDKNWKSGTDLIHKLIDIASKGGNFLLNIGPRADGTFPDESVVRLKEIGRWMQGNSPSIYGTTASPFKRLPWGRCTKKATASGVTLYLHVFDWPNDGQLLVPGLRSAVSKAQFLAFSPAIQISTSEEGLVLGLPKEALDPVATVIVLDIEGELKIEDIGLRQASDGTLTLTAEQAEIHDEGGGSSPQVEAKSGGKPNIGFWLDGRDWVSWEFTIVKPGAFEIFGEIASQDSSRFELKIGNETLTANTGATGGYEAFKTMSLGKLKINSTGKTTLEVRPVQQEWKPINIRSLTLKPEK
;
A
#
# COMPACT_ATOMS: atom_id res chain seq x y z
N THR A 1 3.67 -20.32 2.82
CA THR A 1 4.59 -21.30 2.20
C THR A 1 5.97 -20.65 2.10
N GLY A 2 6.95 -21.19 2.81
CA GLY A 2 8.30 -20.60 2.94
C GLY A 2 9.19 -20.90 1.74
N LYS A 3 10.11 -19.96 1.45
CA LYS A 3 11.27 -20.02 0.53
C LYS A 3 11.44 -21.38 -0.15
N GLY A 4 10.68 -21.61 -1.23
CA GLY A 4 10.77 -22.79 -2.08
C GLY A 4 11.23 -22.34 -3.45
N ASP A 5 12.31 -22.97 -3.93
CA ASP A 5 12.75 -22.97 -5.32
C ASP A 5 11.51 -23.15 -6.23
N PHE A 6 11.08 -22.09 -6.94
CA PHE A 6 9.88 -22.13 -7.78
C PHE A 6 10.15 -23.07 -8.97
N ARG A 7 9.39 -24.17 -9.07
CA ARG A 7 9.59 -25.24 -10.08
C ARG A 7 8.58 -25.24 -11.23
N GLY A 8 7.70 -24.25 -11.32
CA GLY A 8 6.66 -24.13 -12.36
C GLY A 8 6.67 -22.77 -13.07
N ASP A 9 5.79 -22.60 -14.05
CA ASP A 9 5.76 -21.41 -14.92
C ASP A 9 5.40 -20.10 -14.18
N PHE A 10 4.60 -20.20 -13.11
CA PHE A 10 4.21 -19.05 -12.28
C PHE A 10 3.88 -19.45 -10.83
N GLY A 11 3.92 -18.49 -9.92
CA GLY A 11 3.52 -18.65 -8.52
C GLY A 11 2.04 -18.35 -8.26
N THR A 12 1.42 -19.02 -7.30
CA THR A 12 -0.01 -18.82 -6.97
C THR A 12 -0.22 -18.46 -5.49
N PRO A 13 0.03 -17.21 -5.08
CA PRO A 13 -0.32 -16.74 -3.73
C PRO A 13 -1.85 -16.67 -3.58
N GLU A 14 -2.47 -17.80 -3.25
CA GLU A 14 -3.94 -17.91 -3.09
C GLU A 14 -4.42 -17.04 -1.92
N GLN A 15 -5.47 -16.24 -2.13
CA GLN A 15 -6.03 -15.29 -1.15
C GLN A 15 -5.04 -14.24 -0.61
N GLU A 16 -3.86 -14.10 -1.22
CA GLU A 16 -2.80 -13.19 -0.77
C GLU A 16 -2.30 -12.32 -1.93
N ILE A 17 -2.05 -11.03 -1.65
CA ILE A 17 -1.31 -10.16 -2.57
C ILE A 17 0.06 -9.92 -1.96
N PRO A 18 1.16 -10.38 -2.58
CA PRO A 18 2.50 -10.12 -2.10
C PRO A 18 2.72 -8.62 -1.87
N ASN A 19 3.41 -8.25 -0.77
CA ASN A 19 3.70 -6.84 -0.48
C ASN A 19 4.54 -6.20 -1.60
N ARG A 20 5.57 -6.93 -2.04
CA ARG A 20 6.39 -6.62 -3.22
C ARG A 20 6.19 -7.79 -4.17
N GLY A 21 5.78 -7.55 -5.42
CA GLY A 21 5.57 -8.61 -6.42
C GLY A 21 6.74 -9.58 -6.49
N ILE A 22 6.54 -10.77 -7.03
CA ILE A 22 7.53 -11.86 -6.93
C ILE A 22 8.63 -11.66 -8.01
N PRO A 23 9.87 -11.27 -7.65
CA PRO A 23 10.87 -10.92 -8.65
C PRO A 23 11.31 -12.16 -9.46
N GLY A 24 11.32 -12.02 -10.79
CA GLY A 24 11.79 -13.07 -11.69
C GLY A 24 10.81 -14.24 -11.89
N VAL A 25 9.59 -14.15 -11.36
CA VAL A 25 8.57 -15.20 -11.45
C VAL A 25 7.23 -14.53 -11.75
N ASP A 26 6.58 -14.93 -12.84
CA ASP A 26 5.19 -14.54 -13.09
C ASP A 26 4.30 -15.10 -11.98
N TRP A 27 3.19 -14.44 -11.65
CA TRP A 27 2.33 -14.92 -10.57
C TRP A 27 0.86 -14.54 -10.77
N GLU A 28 -0.02 -15.33 -10.18
CA GLU A 28 -1.46 -15.12 -10.22
C GLU A 28 -2.06 -15.29 -8.83
N SER A 29 -2.75 -14.26 -8.34
CA SER A 29 -3.50 -14.35 -7.09
C SER A 29 -4.96 -14.70 -7.41
N CYS A 30 -5.38 -15.86 -6.94
CA CYS A 30 -6.76 -16.31 -6.98
C CYS A 30 -7.49 -15.86 -5.70
N MET A 31 -8.60 -15.13 -5.82
CA MET A 31 -9.37 -14.67 -4.66
C MET A 31 -10.88 -14.84 -4.82
N THR A 32 -11.56 -14.97 -3.69
CA THR A 32 -13.02 -15.08 -3.58
C THR A 32 -13.68 -13.70 -3.42
N MET A 33 -14.93 -13.56 -3.86
CA MET A 33 -15.73 -12.35 -3.60
C MET A 33 -16.26 -12.25 -2.16
N ASN A 34 -16.27 -13.35 -1.41
CA ASN A 34 -16.62 -13.44 0.01
C ASN A 34 -15.61 -14.37 0.72
N ASP A 35 -15.99 -15.10 1.76
CA ASP A 35 -15.10 -15.99 2.51
C ASP A 35 -15.08 -17.44 1.98
N HIS A 36 -15.82 -17.75 0.90
CA HIS A 36 -15.95 -19.11 0.35
C HIS A 36 -15.74 -19.16 -1.18
N TRP A 37 -15.16 -20.27 -1.64
CA TRP A 37 -15.02 -20.57 -3.07
C TRP A 37 -16.35 -21.01 -3.71
N GLY A 38 -17.04 -21.96 -3.07
CA GLY A 38 -18.37 -22.41 -3.47
C GLY A 38 -19.48 -21.52 -2.90
N TRP A 39 -20.68 -21.65 -3.45
CA TRP A 39 -21.85 -20.95 -2.92
C TRP A 39 -22.15 -21.35 -1.47
N ASN A 40 -22.13 -20.37 -0.57
CA ASN A 40 -22.60 -20.50 0.81
C ASN A 40 -23.69 -19.45 1.08
N LYS A 41 -24.93 -19.91 1.25
CA LYS A 41 -26.08 -19.01 1.49
C LYS A 41 -25.97 -18.15 2.75
N ASN A 42 -25.19 -18.60 3.73
CA ASN A 42 -25.00 -17.94 5.02
C ASN A 42 -23.81 -16.97 5.00
N ASP A 43 -22.94 -17.05 4.00
CA ASP A 43 -21.85 -16.10 3.85
C ASP A 43 -22.38 -14.80 3.24
N LYS A 44 -22.35 -13.75 4.05
CA LYS A 44 -22.76 -12.39 3.69
C LYS A 44 -21.59 -11.42 3.67
N ASN A 45 -20.36 -11.89 3.88
CA ASN A 45 -19.17 -11.07 3.98
C ASN A 45 -18.61 -10.76 2.58
N TRP A 46 -19.41 -10.07 1.76
CA TRP A 46 -19.04 -9.74 0.39
C TRP A 46 -18.09 -8.55 0.35
N LYS A 47 -16.96 -8.74 -0.34
CA LYS A 47 -16.06 -7.65 -0.73
C LYS A 47 -16.82 -6.62 -1.58
N SER A 48 -16.48 -5.34 -1.42
CA SER A 48 -17.09 -4.26 -2.20
C SER A 48 -16.50 -4.20 -3.61
N GLY A 49 -17.19 -3.56 -4.56
CA GLY A 49 -16.62 -3.30 -5.89
C GLY A 49 -15.33 -2.49 -5.83
N THR A 50 -15.26 -1.49 -4.94
CA THR A 50 -14.04 -0.71 -4.69
C THR A 50 -12.87 -1.59 -4.27
N ASP A 51 -13.08 -2.49 -3.30
CA ASP A 51 -12.02 -3.42 -2.84
C ASP A 51 -11.53 -4.30 -3.99
N LEU A 52 -12.44 -4.89 -4.76
CA LEU A 52 -12.07 -5.76 -5.88
C LEU A 52 -11.32 -5.00 -6.99
N ILE A 53 -11.68 -3.75 -7.25
CA ILE A 53 -10.97 -2.88 -8.22
C ILE A 53 -9.59 -2.50 -7.68
N HIS A 54 -9.46 -2.14 -6.41
CA HIS A 54 -8.16 -1.86 -5.78
C HIS A 54 -7.26 -3.08 -5.80
N LYS A 55 -7.79 -4.28 -5.54
CA LYS A 55 -7.05 -5.55 -5.64
C LYS A 55 -6.55 -5.80 -7.07
N LEU A 56 -7.42 -5.61 -8.07
CA LEU A 56 -7.02 -5.72 -9.49
C LEU A 56 -5.84 -4.78 -9.80
N ILE A 57 -5.93 -3.52 -9.40
CA ILE A 57 -4.89 -2.51 -9.63
C ILE A 57 -3.61 -2.85 -8.87
N ASP A 58 -3.71 -3.26 -7.60
CA ASP A 58 -2.56 -3.61 -6.76
C ASP A 58 -1.80 -4.80 -7.35
N ILE A 59 -2.51 -5.86 -7.72
CA ILE A 59 -1.94 -7.06 -8.36
C ILE A 59 -1.27 -6.70 -9.70
N ALA A 60 -1.95 -5.97 -10.58
CA ALA A 60 -1.38 -5.54 -11.86
C ALA A 60 -0.14 -4.66 -11.68
N SER A 61 -0.16 -3.74 -10.70
CA SER A 61 0.98 -2.86 -10.37
C SER A 61 2.19 -3.61 -9.85
N LYS A 62 1.99 -4.83 -9.33
CA LYS A 62 3.03 -5.73 -8.83
C LYS A 62 3.39 -6.83 -9.84
N GLY A 63 2.88 -6.73 -11.07
CA GLY A 63 3.19 -7.64 -12.18
C GLY A 63 2.49 -8.99 -12.12
N GLY A 64 1.41 -9.13 -11.35
CA GLY A 64 0.63 -10.36 -11.26
C GLY A 64 -0.67 -10.31 -12.06
N ASN A 65 -1.27 -11.49 -12.21
CA ASN A 65 -2.63 -11.66 -12.70
C ASN A 65 -3.63 -11.78 -11.55
N PHE A 66 -4.84 -11.26 -11.75
CA PHE A 66 -5.92 -11.38 -10.79
C PHE A 66 -7.01 -12.33 -11.30
N LEU A 67 -7.15 -13.48 -10.65
CA LEU A 67 -8.25 -14.41 -10.89
C LEU A 67 -9.31 -14.21 -9.81
N LEU A 68 -10.47 -13.70 -10.22
CA LEU A 68 -11.60 -13.49 -9.33
C LEU A 68 -12.63 -14.62 -9.46
N ASN A 69 -12.81 -15.38 -8.37
CA ASN A 69 -13.75 -16.49 -8.29
C ASN A 69 -15.21 -16.03 -8.18
N ILE A 70 -16.12 -16.83 -8.76
CA ILE A 70 -17.58 -16.73 -8.59
C ILE A 70 -18.07 -18.12 -8.21
N GLY A 71 -18.89 -18.23 -7.15
CA GLY A 71 -19.54 -19.49 -6.75
C GLY A 71 -21.01 -19.52 -7.17
N PRO A 72 -21.38 -20.20 -8.28
CA PRO A 72 -22.77 -20.32 -8.70
C PRO A 72 -23.63 -21.07 -7.68
N ARG A 73 -24.93 -20.77 -7.66
CA ARG A 73 -25.93 -21.54 -6.90
C ARG A 73 -26.08 -22.94 -7.50
N ALA A 74 -26.67 -23.85 -6.73
CA ALA A 74 -26.88 -25.24 -7.15
C ALA A 74 -27.81 -25.38 -8.39
N ASP A 75 -28.65 -24.37 -8.65
CA ASP A 75 -29.50 -24.30 -9.86
C ASP A 75 -28.77 -23.71 -11.08
N GLY A 76 -27.48 -23.41 -10.97
CA GLY A 76 -26.65 -22.84 -12.02
C GLY A 76 -26.74 -21.32 -12.17
N THR A 77 -27.58 -20.64 -11.39
CA THR A 77 -27.67 -19.18 -11.42
C THR A 77 -26.53 -18.53 -10.63
N PHE A 78 -26.16 -17.29 -10.99
CA PHE A 78 -25.18 -16.52 -10.22
C PHE A 78 -25.84 -15.79 -9.03
N PRO A 79 -25.16 -15.65 -7.89
CA PRO A 79 -25.59 -14.75 -6.82
C PRO A 79 -25.70 -13.30 -7.31
N ASP A 80 -26.73 -12.58 -6.86
CA ASP A 80 -26.96 -11.19 -7.26
C ASP A 80 -25.80 -10.29 -6.83
N GLU A 81 -25.22 -10.57 -5.66
CA GLU A 81 -24.04 -9.89 -5.14
C GLU A 81 -22.87 -10.01 -6.12
N SER A 82 -22.57 -11.21 -6.64
CA SER A 82 -21.54 -11.40 -7.66
C SER A 82 -21.82 -10.58 -8.92
N VAL A 83 -23.06 -10.58 -9.41
CA VAL A 83 -23.46 -9.81 -10.59
C VAL A 83 -23.26 -8.31 -10.38
N VAL A 84 -23.63 -7.78 -9.21
CA VAL A 84 -23.43 -6.36 -8.87
C VAL A 84 -21.95 -5.99 -8.88
N ARG A 85 -21.07 -6.80 -8.26
CA ARG A 85 -19.62 -6.52 -8.22
C ARG A 85 -18.98 -6.59 -9.61
N LEU A 86 -19.35 -7.58 -10.42
CA LEU A 86 -18.85 -7.67 -11.80
C LEU A 86 -19.30 -6.49 -12.65
N LYS A 87 -20.52 -5.97 -12.44
CA LYS A 87 -20.98 -4.73 -13.10
C LYS A 87 -20.21 -3.50 -12.60
N GLU A 88 -19.87 -3.42 -11.31
CA GLU A 88 -19.02 -2.35 -10.76
C GLU A 88 -17.64 -2.37 -11.41
N ILE A 89 -16.97 -3.53 -11.43
CA ILE A 89 -15.68 -3.72 -12.10
C ILE A 89 -15.78 -3.39 -13.59
N GLY A 90 -16.80 -3.91 -14.28
CA GLY A 90 -17.02 -3.69 -15.71
C GLY A 90 -17.20 -2.21 -16.06
N ARG A 91 -17.95 -1.44 -15.24
CA ARG A 91 -18.11 0.00 -15.42
C ARG A 91 -16.78 0.75 -15.31
N TRP A 92 -15.98 0.44 -14.28
CA TRP A 92 -14.67 1.06 -14.12
C TRP A 92 -13.72 0.69 -15.27
N MET A 93 -13.71 -0.58 -15.69
CA MET A 93 -12.89 -1.08 -16.79
C MET A 93 -13.25 -0.48 -18.15
N GLN A 94 -14.49 -0.02 -18.36
CA GLN A 94 -14.93 0.55 -19.64
C GLN A 94 -14.05 1.76 -20.04
N GLY A 95 -13.72 2.63 -19.09
CA GLY A 95 -12.82 3.77 -19.30
C GLY A 95 -11.35 3.47 -19.00
N ASN A 96 -11.07 2.54 -18.08
CA ASN A 96 -9.73 2.38 -17.51
C ASN A 96 -9.00 1.11 -17.95
N SER A 97 -9.60 0.19 -18.72
CA SER A 97 -8.95 -1.06 -19.12
C SER A 97 -7.55 -0.93 -19.77
N PRO A 98 -7.19 0.14 -20.51
CA PRO A 98 -5.83 0.32 -21.02
C PRO A 98 -4.74 0.43 -19.93
N SER A 99 -5.11 0.81 -18.70
CA SER A 99 -4.18 0.86 -17.56
C SER A 99 -3.98 -0.49 -16.87
N ILE A 100 -4.68 -1.53 -17.32
CA ILE A 100 -4.54 -2.90 -16.81
C ILE A 100 -3.97 -3.79 -17.91
N TYR A 101 -4.67 -3.91 -19.05
CA TYR A 101 -4.31 -4.87 -20.09
C TYR A 101 -3.02 -4.52 -20.83
N GLY A 102 -2.11 -5.49 -20.90
CA GLY A 102 -0.80 -5.34 -21.56
C GLY A 102 0.12 -4.34 -20.87
N THR A 103 -0.13 -4.06 -19.59
CA THR A 103 0.79 -3.31 -18.73
C THR A 103 1.72 -4.27 -17.98
N THR A 104 2.73 -3.72 -17.33
CA THR A 104 3.70 -4.42 -16.50
C THR A 104 3.85 -3.69 -15.16
N ALA A 105 4.56 -4.32 -14.23
CA ALA A 105 4.76 -3.82 -12.87
C ALA A 105 5.26 -2.37 -12.82
N SER A 106 4.82 -1.66 -11.77
CA SER A 106 5.23 -0.32 -11.40
C SER A 106 6.76 -0.16 -11.48
N PRO A 107 7.26 0.95 -12.05
CA PRO A 107 8.67 1.29 -11.94
C PRO A 107 8.98 2.02 -10.62
N PHE A 108 7.95 2.42 -9.86
CA PHE A 108 8.11 3.07 -8.57
C PHE A 108 8.16 2.04 -7.46
N LYS A 109 9.11 2.23 -6.53
CA LYS A 109 9.18 1.45 -5.30
C LYS A 109 7.97 1.71 -4.40
N ARG A 110 7.51 2.96 -4.32
CA ARG A 110 6.42 3.40 -3.41
C ARG A 110 5.65 4.58 -4.01
N LEU A 111 4.33 4.59 -3.84
CA LEU A 111 3.45 5.71 -4.16
C LEU A 111 2.45 5.88 -3.00
N PRO A 112 2.44 7.01 -2.27
CA PRO A 112 1.66 7.14 -1.03
C PRO A 112 0.16 7.29 -1.25
N TRP A 113 -0.27 7.58 -2.48
CA TRP A 113 -1.66 7.90 -2.84
C TRP A 113 -2.34 6.83 -3.69
N GLY A 114 -1.65 5.72 -4.02
CA GLY A 114 -2.20 4.70 -4.91
C GLY A 114 -1.14 3.81 -5.54
N ARG A 115 -1.28 3.55 -6.85
CA ARG A 115 -0.46 2.58 -7.60
C ARG A 115 -0.08 3.07 -8.99
N CYS A 116 0.89 2.40 -9.60
CA CYS A 116 1.26 2.63 -10.99
C CYS A 116 1.39 1.31 -11.75
N THR A 117 0.85 1.27 -12.97
CA THR A 117 1.23 0.26 -13.98
C THR A 117 1.99 0.97 -15.09
N LYS A 118 2.82 0.23 -15.84
CA LYS A 118 3.59 0.82 -16.95
C LYS A 118 3.42 0.03 -18.24
N LYS A 119 3.51 0.70 -19.37
CA LYS A 119 3.48 0.09 -20.70
C LYS A 119 4.59 0.66 -21.56
N ALA A 120 5.46 -0.21 -22.08
CA ALA A 120 6.49 0.22 -23.02
C ALA A 120 5.85 0.73 -24.32
N THR A 121 6.43 1.76 -24.90
CA THR A 121 6.09 2.26 -26.23
C THR A 121 7.30 2.12 -27.15
N ALA A 122 7.14 2.41 -28.44
CA ALA A 122 8.25 2.29 -29.40
C ALA A 122 9.44 3.21 -29.07
N SER A 123 9.19 4.33 -28.40
CA SER A 123 10.18 5.38 -28.12
C SER A 123 10.30 5.75 -26.64
N GLY A 124 9.62 5.04 -25.73
CA GLY A 124 9.62 5.37 -24.31
C GLY A 124 8.63 4.52 -23.50
N VAL A 125 7.86 5.17 -22.62
CA VAL A 125 6.92 4.49 -21.71
C VAL A 125 5.68 5.34 -21.45
N THR A 126 4.54 4.66 -21.29
CA THR A 126 3.33 5.24 -20.70
C THR A 126 3.20 4.73 -19.27
N LEU A 127 3.05 5.64 -18.32
CA LEU A 127 2.73 5.35 -16.93
C LEU A 127 1.25 5.59 -16.68
N TYR A 128 0.59 4.66 -16.01
CA TYR A 128 -0.78 4.83 -15.55
C TYR A 128 -0.78 4.92 -14.03
N LEU A 129 -1.07 6.12 -13.53
CA LEU A 129 -1.17 6.45 -12.13
C LEU A 129 -2.61 6.22 -11.66
N HIS A 130 -2.83 5.22 -10.81
CA HIS A 130 -4.14 4.89 -10.24
C HIS A 130 -4.23 5.54 -8.86
N VAL A 131 -4.99 6.62 -8.74
CA VAL A 131 -5.08 7.44 -7.51
C VAL A 131 -6.23 6.94 -6.65
N PHE A 132 -5.90 6.42 -5.47
CA PHE A 132 -6.86 5.96 -4.46
C PHE A 132 -7.15 7.06 -3.44
N ASP A 133 -6.09 7.70 -2.95
CA ASP A 133 -6.16 8.79 -1.98
C ASP A 133 -5.94 10.12 -2.72
N TRP A 134 -7.05 10.80 -3.01
CA TRP A 134 -7.00 12.07 -3.71
C TRP A 134 -6.42 13.19 -2.83
N PRO A 135 -5.51 14.03 -3.35
CA PRO A 135 -4.90 15.09 -2.56
C PRO A 135 -5.90 16.22 -2.26
N ASN A 136 -6.05 16.57 -0.98
CA ASN A 136 -6.99 17.61 -0.54
C ASN A 136 -6.61 19.03 -1.01
N ASP A 137 -5.33 19.27 -1.29
CA ASP A 137 -4.80 20.53 -1.81
C ASP A 137 -4.76 20.57 -3.35
N GLY A 138 -5.23 19.51 -4.01
CA GLY A 138 -5.20 19.36 -5.45
C GLY A 138 -3.81 19.14 -6.04
N GLN A 139 -2.79 18.86 -5.22
CA GLN A 139 -1.41 18.67 -5.69
C GLN A 139 -0.97 17.21 -5.51
N LEU A 140 -0.83 16.49 -6.62
CA LEU A 140 -0.33 15.11 -6.60
C LEU A 140 1.17 15.07 -6.89
N LEU A 141 1.97 14.82 -5.87
CA LEU A 141 3.39 14.52 -6.03
C LEU A 141 3.56 13.09 -6.57
N VAL A 142 4.26 12.95 -7.70
CA VAL A 142 4.78 11.67 -8.21
C VAL A 142 6.26 11.58 -7.81
N PRO A 143 6.56 10.96 -6.65
CA PRO A 143 7.88 11.03 -6.04
C PRO A 143 8.95 10.38 -6.93
N GLY A 144 10.08 11.06 -7.05
CA GLY A 144 11.26 10.58 -7.75
C GLY A 144 11.20 10.65 -9.28
N LEU A 145 10.05 10.98 -9.89
CA LEU A 145 9.96 11.05 -11.34
C LEU A 145 10.74 12.26 -11.88
N ARG A 146 11.83 12.01 -12.61
CA ARG A 146 12.73 13.04 -13.19
C ARG A 146 12.60 13.19 -14.70
N SER A 147 12.04 12.19 -15.39
CA SER A 147 11.82 12.28 -16.83
C SER A 147 10.85 13.41 -17.16
N ALA A 148 11.12 14.11 -18.27
CA ALA A 148 10.17 15.06 -18.84
C ALA A 148 8.91 14.29 -19.30
N VAL A 149 7.74 14.79 -18.91
CA VAL A 149 6.45 14.24 -19.32
C VAL A 149 6.01 14.97 -20.58
N SER A 150 5.88 14.25 -21.70
CA SER A 150 5.41 14.82 -22.96
C SER A 150 3.89 15.01 -22.97
N LYS A 151 3.16 14.20 -22.18
CA LYS A 151 1.71 14.29 -22.03
C LYS A 151 1.25 13.86 -20.64
N ALA A 152 0.37 14.65 -20.03
CA ALA A 152 -0.42 14.25 -18.87
C ALA A 152 -1.91 14.45 -19.14
N GLN A 153 -2.72 13.41 -18.89
CA GLN A 153 -4.17 13.47 -19.07
C GLN A 153 -4.87 12.46 -18.17
N PHE A 154 -6.14 12.65 -17.88
CA PHE A 154 -6.96 11.59 -17.30
C PHE A 154 -7.29 10.54 -18.36
N LEU A 155 -7.33 9.26 -18.00
CA LEU A 155 -7.58 8.19 -18.96
C LEU A 155 -9.04 8.18 -19.44
N ALA A 156 -9.99 8.32 -18.50
CA ALA A 156 -11.42 8.27 -18.76
C ALA A 156 -12.11 9.66 -18.74
N PHE A 157 -11.34 10.75 -18.54
CA PHE A 157 -11.87 12.10 -18.36
C PHE A 157 -11.03 13.14 -19.12
N SER A 158 -11.55 14.35 -19.30
CA SER A 158 -10.88 15.41 -20.08
C SER A 158 -10.55 16.73 -19.38
N PRO A 159 -10.63 16.92 -18.04
CA PRO A 159 -10.12 18.14 -17.44
C PRO A 159 -8.60 18.25 -17.61
N ALA A 160 -8.10 19.49 -17.66
CA ALA A 160 -6.68 19.75 -17.82
C ALA A 160 -5.88 19.40 -16.56
N ILE A 161 -4.66 18.92 -16.75
CA ILE A 161 -3.68 18.67 -15.68
C ILE A 161 -2.56 19.68 -15.82
N GLN A 162 -2.28 20.42 -14.75
CA GLN A 162 -1.10 21.29 -14.71
C GLN A 162 0.11 20.46 -14.31
N ILE A 163 1.24 20.64 -15.00
CA ILE A 163 2.48 19.94 -14.68
C ILE A 163 3.48 20.96 -14.14
N SER A 164 4.09 20.64 -13.02
CA SER A 164 5.25 21.32 -12.47
C SER A 164 6.23 20.31 -11.88
N THR A 165 7.39 20.77 -11.42
CA THR A 165 8.42 19.91 -10.82
C THR A 165 8.89 20.51 -9.51
N SER A 166 9.28 19.65 -8.59
CA SER A 166 9.95 20.01 -7.34
C SER A 166 11.23 19.19 -7.17
N GLU A 167 11.99 19.48 -6.11
CA GLU A 167 13.12 18.64 -5.70
C GLU A 167 12.70 17.20 -5.41
N GLU A 168 11.42 16.93 -5.12
CA GLU A 168 10.92 15.61 -4.77
C GLU A 168 10.36 14.83 -5.98
N GLY A 169 9.98 15.49 -7.06
CA GLY A 169 9.48 14.80 -8.25
C GLY A 169 8.62 15.68 -9.15
N LEU A 170 7.79 15.02 -9.96
CA LEU A 170 6.75 15.68 -10.74
C LEU A 170 5.58 16.04 -9.82
N VAL A 171 4.98 17.22 -9.99
CA VAL A 171 3.77 17.62 -9.29
C VAL A 171 2.68 17.88 -10.32
N LEU A 172 1.56 17.18 -10.16
CA LEU A 172 0.37 17.33 -10.99
C LEU A 172 -0.68 18.16 -10.24
N GLY A 173 -1.09 19.27 -10.85
CA GLY A 173 -2.24 20.05 -10.39
C GLY A 173 -3.53 19.40 -10.88
N LEU A 174 -4.34 18.96 -9.92
CA LEU A 174 -5.57 18.20 -10.12
C LEU A 174 -6.82 19.02 -9.72
N PRO A 175 -8.01 18.63 -10.22
CA PRO A 175 -9.27 19.13 -9.68
C PRO A 175 -9.40 18.90 -8.16
N LYS A 176 -10.20 19.73 -7.50
CA LYS A 176 -10.40 19.66 -6.04
C LYS A 176 -11.00 18.32 -5.58
N GLU A 177 -11.82 17.70 -6.42
CA GLU A 177 -12.48 16.43 -6.13
C GLU A 177 -12.03 15.36 -7.13
N ALA A 178 -11.96 14.11 -6.66
CA ALA A 178 -11.68 12.96 -7.50
C ALA A 178 -12.77 12.81 -8.58
N LEU A 179 -12.35 12.44 -9.79
CA LEU A 179 -13.26 12.25 -10.93
C LEU A 179 -13.98 10.90 -10.88
N ASP A 180 -13.33 9.92 -10.28
CA ASP A 180 -13.87 8.61 -9.93
C ASP A 180 -13.53 8.34 -8.45
N PRO A 181 -14.53 8.06 -7.59
CA PRO A 181 -14.32 7.81 -6.16
C PRO A 181 -13.70 6.45 -5.85
N VAL A 182 -13.63 5.53 -6.83
CA VAL A 182 -12.95 4.24 -6.69
C VAL A 182 -11.47 4.41 -6.98
N ALA A 183 -11.12 4.81 -8.20
CA ALA A 183 -9.74 5.06 -8.61
C ALA A 183 -9.72 5.90 -9.88
N THR A 184 -9.24 7.14 -9.77
CA THR A 184 -9.02 8.00 -10.93
C THR A 184 -7.67 7.65 -11.57
N VAL A 185 -7.66 7.43 -12.89
CA VAL A 185 -6.44 7.06 -13.63
C VAL A 185 -5.88 8.26 -14.41
N ILE A 186 -4.62 8.61 -14.14
CA ILE A 186 -3.85 9.61 -14.88
C ILE A 186 -2.82 8.90 -15.75
N VAL A 187 -2.71 9.31 -17.01
CA VAL A 187 -1.76 8.81 -18.00
C VAL A 187 -0.63 9.81 -18.13
N LEU A 188 0.61 9.35 -17.96
CA LEU A 188 1.81 10.11 -18.27
C LEU A 188 2.58 9.44 -19.41
N ASP A 189 2.74 10.13 -20.53
CA ASP A 189 3.64 9.69 -21.60
C ASP A 189 5.02 10.30 -21.41
N ILE A 190 6.04 9.46 -21.54
CA ILE A 190 7.44 9.80 -21.40
C ILE A 190 8.16 9.28 -22.64
N GLU A 191 8.87 10.19 -23.31
CA GLU A 191 9.73 9.85 -24.43
C GLU A 191 11.17 9.61 -23.94
N GLY A 192 11.84 8.63 -24.52
CA GLY A 192 13.17 8.21 -24.14
C GLY A 192 13.22 7.41 -22.85
N GLU A 193 14.36 7.48 -22.17
CA GLU A 193 14.63 6.71 -20.96
C GLU A 193 13.81 7.22 -19.76
N LEU A 194 13.14 6.30 -19.07
CA LEU A 194 12.46 6.57 -17.81
C LEU A 194 13.49 6.71 -16.67
N LYS A 195 13.50 7.87 -16.02
CA LYS A 195 14.38 8.21 -14.90
C LYS A 195 13.53 8.44 -13.65
N ILE A 196 13.65 7.51 -12.70
CA ILE A 196 13.03 7.60 -11.39
C ILE A 196 14.12 7.47 -10.33
N GLU A 197 14.17 8.43 -9.43
CA GLU A 197 15.05 8.46 -8.28
C GLU A 197 14.34 7.87 -7.04
N ASP A 198 15.01 7.01 -6.27
CA ASP A 198 14.49 6.59 -4.96
C ASP A 198 14.75 7.70 -3.94
N ILE A 199 13.78 8.59 -3.78
CA ILE A 199 13.84 9.70 -2.82
C ILE A 199 13.59 9.25 -1.36
N GLY A 200 13.27 7.96 -1.14
CA GLY A 200 12.93 7.42 0.17
C GLY A 200 11.67 8.04 0.80
N LEU A 201 11.42 7.74 2.07
CA LEU A 201 10.40 8.43 2.86
C LEU A 201 10.94 9.77 3.33
N ARG A 202 10.12 10.82 3.35
CA ARG A 202 10.52 12.18 3.76
C ARG A 202 9.41 12.85 4.56
N GLN A 203 9.79 13.77 5.45
CA GLN A 203 8.83 14.64 6.12
C GLN A 203 8.01 15.45 5.11
N ALA A 204 6.71 15.58 5.38
CA ALA A 204 5.86 16.53 4.72
C ALA A 204 6.30 17.97 5.04
N SER A 205 5.77 18.93 4.30
CA SER A 205 6.12 20.36 4.43
C SER A 205 5.83 20.93 5.82
N ASP A 206 4.79 20.41 6.50
CA ASP A 206 4.43 20.74 7.88
C ASP A 206 5.35 20.08 8.93
N GLY A 207 6.28 19.22 8.50
CA GLY A 207 7.22 18.48 9.34
C GLY A 207 6.70 17.11 9.82
N THR A 208 5.43 16.77 9.53
CA THR A 208 4.86 15.47 9.87
C THR A 208 5.53 14.37 9.05
N LEU A 209 5.70 13.19 9.63
CA LEU A 209 6.13 11.99 8.93
C LEU A 209 5.18 10.83 9.25
N THR A 210 4.61 10.21 8.23
CA THR A 210 3.76 9.03 8.38
C THR A 210 4.45 7.82 7.76
N LEU A 211 4.67 6.80 8.59
CA LEU A 211 5.35 5.56 8.30
C LEU A 211 4.31 4.45 8.26
N THR A 212 3.92 4.01 7.06
CA THR A 212 2.84 3.03 6.86
C THR A 212 3.36 1.60 6.83
N ALA A 213 2.50 0.63 7.09
CA ALA A 213 2.84 -0.80 7.06
C ALA A 213 3.54 -1.24 5.77
N GLU A 214 3.05 -0.83 4.60
CA GLU A 214 3.63 -1.19 3.29
C GLU A 214 5.05 -0.67 3.09
N GLN A 215 5.40 0.39 3.81
CA GLN A 215 6.71 1.04 3.74
C GLN A 215 7.74 0.38 4.65
N ALA A 216 7.33 -0.51 5.54
CA ALA A 216 8.21 -1.17 6.48
C ALA A 216 9.14 -2.18 5.79
N GLU A 217 10.33 -2.30 6.34
CA GLU A 217 11.19 -3.47 6.16
C GLU A 217 10.97 -4.41 7.35
N ILE A 218 10.82 -5.71 7.06
CA ILE A 218 10.65 -6.76 8.07
C ILE A 218 12.00 -7.44 8.27
N HIS A 219 12.41 -7.59 9.53
CA HIS A 219 13.63 -8.26 9.95
C HIS A 219 13.28 -9.52 10.72
N ASP A 220 13.45 -10.66 10.04
CA ASP A 220 13.25 -12.02 10.57
C ASP A 220 14.57 -12.52 11.15
N GLU A 221 14.62 -12.69 12.47
CA GLU A 221 15.78 -13.23 13.19
C GLU A 221 15.67 -14.75 13.43
N GLY A 222 14.64 -15.38 12.87
CA GLY A 222 14.45 -16.82 12.78
C GLY A 222 13.74 -17.45 13.99
N GLY A 223 13.07 -18.57 13.73
CA GLY A 223 12.53 -19.46 14.76
C GLY A 223 11.05 -19.30 15.10
N GLY A 224 10.26 -18.60 14.26
CA GLY A 224 8.82 -18.40 14.47
C GLY A 224 8.09 -17.87 13.23
N SER A 225 6.86 -17.37 13.44
CA SER A 225 6.09 -16.66 12.39
C SER A 225 6.42 -15.18 12.43
N SER A 226 7.10 -14.71 11.39
CA SER A 226 7.52 -13.32 11.23
C SER A 226 6.35 -12.39 10.91
N PRO A 227 6.49 -11.09 11.25
CA PRO A 227 5.52 -10.09 10.84
C PRO A 227 5.31 -10.09 9.33
N GLN A 228 4.09 -9.77 8.91
CA GLN A 228 3.70 -9.73 7.51
C GLN A 228 2.90 -8.45 7.24
N VAL A 229 3.09 -7.86 6.07
CA VAL A 229 2.19 -6.79 5.61
C VAL A 229 0.98 -7.44 4.98
N GLU A 230 -0.18 -7.27 5.60
CA GLU A 230 -1.45 -7.80 5.12
C GLU A 230 -2.49 -6.68 4.95
N ALA A 231 -3.46 -6.91 4.07
CA ALA A 231 -4.62 -6.07 3.93
C ALA A 231 -5.87 -6.95 3.85
N LYS A 232 -6.66 -6.98 4.94
CA LYS A 232 -8.00 -7.58 4.86
C LYS A 232 -8.85 -6.79 3.87
N SER A 233 -9.72 -7.50 3.16
CA SER A 233 -10.59 -6.99 2.11
C SER A 233 -11.17 -5.60 2.41
N GLY A 234 -10.77 -4.59 1.63
CA GLY A 234 -11.23 -3.21 1.71
C GLY A 234 -10.63 -2.38 2.85
N GLY A 235 -9.74 -2.96 3.65
CA GLY A 235 -9.06 -2.30 4.76
C GLY A 235 -7.68 -1.76 4.40
N LYS A 236 -7.21 -0.79 5.17
CA LYS A 236 -5.84 -0.28 5.05
C LYS A 236 -4.83 -1.39 5.40
N PRO A 237 -3.71 -1.52 4.64
CA PRO A 237 -2.65 -2.45 4.97
C PRO A 237 -2.10 -2.25 6.38
N ASN A 238 -1.73 -3.34 7.03
CA ASN A 238 -1.15 -3.34 8.37
C ASN A 238 -0.04 -4.40 8.47
N ILE A 239 0.90 -4.18 9.38
CA ILE A 239 1.84 -5.22 9.82
C ILE A 239 1.09 -6.07 10.84
N GLY A 240 0.89 -7.35 10.54
CA GLY A 240 0.21 -8.32 11.38
C GLY A 240 0.98 -9.64 11.44
N PHE A 241 0.33 -10.69 11.97
CA PHE A 241 0.93 -12.03 12.17
C PHE A 241 2.28 -12.02 12.93
N TRP A 242 2.53 -10.96 13.70
CA TRP A 242 3.79 -10.75 14.40
C TRP A 242 3.82 -11.51 15.73
N LEU A 243 4.04 -12.82 15.62
CA LEU A 243 4.00 -13.72 16.77
C LEU A 243 5.35 -13.84 17.46
N ASP A 244 6.45 -13.77 16.70
CA ASP A 244 7.80 -13.87 17.24
C ASP A 244 8.31 -12.51 17.74
N GLY A 245 8.55 -12.41 19.06
CA GLY A 245 9.07 -11.20 19.70
C GLY A 245 10.56 -10.92 19.42
N ARG A 246 11.27 -11.79 18.69
CA ARG A 246 12.63 -11.53 18.22
C ARG A 246 12.66 -10.70 16.94
N ASP A 247 11.65 -10.91 16.10
CA ASP A 247 11.52 -10.20 14.84
C ASP A 247 11.15 -8.74 15.07
N TRP A 248 11.51 -7.88 14.13
CA TRP A 248 11.30 -6.45 14.23
C TRP A 248 11.04 -5.81 12.88
N VAL A 249 10.50 -4.59 12.91
CA VAL A 249 10.21 -3.82 11.70
C VAL A 249 10.88 -2.47 11.75
N SER A 250 11.19 -1.92 10.58
CA SER A 250 11.84 -0.63 10.48
C SER A 250 11.40 0.19 9.29
N TRP A 251 11.58 1.50 9.39
CA TRP A 251 11.41 2.43 8.28
C TRP A 251 12.64 3.32 8.15
N GLU A 252 13.26 3.34 6.98
CA GLU A 252 14.26 4.34 6.62
C GLU A 252 13.55 5.58 6.05
N PHE A 253 13.91 6.76 6.55
CA PHE A 253 13.37 8.03 6.11
C PHE A 253 14.37 9.18 6.25
N THR A 254 14.08 10.30 5.60
CA THR A 254 14.88 11.53 5.65
C THR A 254 14.17 12.58 6.49
N ILE A 255 14.86 13.07 7.52
CA ILE A 255 14.46 14.21 8.34
C ILE A 255 15.04 15.50 7.76
N VAL A 256 14.17 16.48 7.53
CA VAL A 256 14.53 17.81 7.05
C VAL A 256 14.45 18.84 8.18
N LYS A 257 13.49 18.69 9.09
CA LYS A 257 13.27 19.55 10.26
C LYS A 257 13.44 18.71 11.52
N PRO A 258 14.62 18.74 12.18
CA PRO A 258 14.87 18.01 13.41
C PRO A 258 14.14 18.69 14.58
N GLY A 259 13.88 17.96 15.66
CA GLY A 259 13.09 18.47 16.78
C GLY A 259 12.58 17.36 17.70
N ALA A 260 11.72 17.74 18.64
CA ALA A 260 10.93 16.80 19.40
C ALA A 260 9.68 16.40 18.58
N PHE A 261 9.35 15.12 18.62
CA PHE A 261 8.18 14.56 17.95
C PHE A 261 7.35 13.77 18.94
N GLU A 262 6.04 14.00 18.93
CA GLU A 262 5.10 13.06 19.51
C GLU A 262 4.78 11.97 18.48
N ILE A 263 4.89 10.71 18.89
CA ILE A 263 4.66 9.55 18.03
C ILE A 263 3.27 9.00 18.32
N PHE A 264 2.47 8.88 17.25
CA PHE A 264 1.17 8.23 17.29
C PHE A 264 1.21 6.92 16.53
N GLY A 265 0.64 5.86 17.10
CA GLY A 265 0.44 4.59 16.40
C GLY A 265 -1.03 4.37 16.10
N GLU A 266 -1.36 4.00 14.86
CA GLU A 266 -2.65 3.37 14.54
C GLU A 266 -2.51 1.86 14.72
N ILE A 267 -2.90 1.38 15.90
CA ILE A 267 -2.61 0.02 16.38
C ILE A 267 -3.89 -0.71 16.75
N ALA A 268 -3.94 -2.02 16.49
CA ALA A 268 -4.96 -2.94 16.97
C ALA A 268 -4.32 -4.09 17.77
N SER A 269 -4.95 -4.49 18.86
CA SER A 269 -4.45 -5.58 19.70
C SER A 269 -5.58 -6.23 20.50
N GLN A 270 -5.44 -7.53 20.77
CA GLN A 270 -6.31 -8.26 21.69
C GLN A 270 -5.93 -8.02 23.17
N ASP A 271 -4.65 -7.82 23.45
CA ASP A 271 -4.09 -7.68 24.79
C ASP A 271 -3.17 -6.46 24.90
N SER A 272 -2.74 -6.15 26.12
CA SER A 272 -1.68 -5.17 26.32
C SER A 272 -0.33 -5.71 25.83
N SER A 273 0.46 -4.85 25.18
CA SER A 273 1.78 -5.21 24.64
C SER A 273 2.79 -4.10 24.90
N ARG A 274 4.07 -4.48 24.97
CA ARG A 274 5.19 -3.56 25.19
C ARG A 274 6.26 -3.74 24.13
N PHE A 275 6.74 -2.61 23.61
CA PHE A 275 7.78 -2.55 22.58
C PHE A 275 8.58 -1.25 22.69
N GLU A 276 9.74 -1.23 22.04
CA GLU A 276 10.63 -0.08 21.98
C GLU A 276 10.60 0.53 20.58
N LEU A 277 10.52 1.86 20.55
CA LEU A 277 10.73 2.69 19.37
C LEU A 277 12.16 3.24 19.45
N LYS A 278 13.00 2.92 18.47
CA LYS A 278 14.42 3.34 18.46
C LYS A 278 14.75 4.18 17.24
N ILE A 279 15.40 5.31 17.46
CA ILE A 279 15.98 6.16 16.40
C ILE A 279 17.39 6.55 16.84
N GLY A 280 18.41 5.99 16.18
CA GLY A 280 19.80 6.19 16.58
C GLY A 280 20.03 5.74 18.03
N ASN A 281 20.46 6.66 18.89
CA ASN A 281 20.70 6.40 20.32
C ASN A 281 19.46 6.65 21.20
N GLU A 282 18.40 7.22 20.64
CA GLU A 282 17.18 7.53 21.38
C GLU A 282 16.26 6.31 21.40
N THR A 283 15.74 5.98 22.58
CA THR A 283 14.81 4.86 22.78
C THR A 283 13.61 5.32 23.58
N LEU A 284 12.42 5.01 23.07
CA LEU A 284 11.15 5.22 23.74
C LEU A 284 10.48 3.87 23.94
N THR A 285 10.19 3.51 25.19
CA THR A 285 9.39 2.32 25.49
C THR A 285 7.91 2.68 25.43
N ALA A 286 7.18 2.06 24.51
CA ALA A 286 5.75 2.21 24.35
C ALA A 286 4.99 1.05 24.99
N ASN A 287 3.83 1.36 25.57
CA ASN A 287 2.88 0.37 26.07
C ASN A 287 1.54 0.62 25.39
N THR A 288 0.99 -0.40 24.75
CA THR A 288 -0.33 -0.34 24.13
C THR A 288 -1.28 -1.22 24.92
N GLY A 289 -2.48 -0.72 25.22
CA GLY A 289 -3.55 -1.55 25.81
C GLY A 289 -4.30 -2.36 24.76
N ALA A 290 -5.16 -3.27 25.22
CA ALA A 290 -6.11 -3.97 24.35
C ALA A 290 -7.02 -2.96 23.63
N THR A 291 -7.22 -3.16 22.32
CA THR A 291 -8.11 -2.30 21.53
C THR A 291 -9.48 -2.93 21.27
N GLY A 292 -9.63 -4.22 21.55
CA GLY A 292 -10.86 -5.00 21.35
C GLY A 292 -10.73 -6.08 20.28
N GLY A 293 -9.53 -6.30 19.73
CA GLY A 293 -9.24 -7.32 18.72
C GLY A 293 -8.30 -6.79 17.63
N TYR A 294 -7.81 -7.71 16.78
CA TYR A 294 -6.80 -7.41 15.75
C TYR A 294 -7.26 -6.50 14.60
N GLU A 295 -8.57 -6.24 14.50
CA GLU A 295 -9.15 -5.30 13.52
C GLU A 295 -9.62 -3.99 14.15
N ALA A 296 -9.61 -3.89 15.48
CA ALA A 296 -10.12 -2.74 16.21
C ALA A 296 -9.03 -1.65 16.32
N PHE A 297 -8.63 -1.07 15.19
CA PHE A 297 -7.55 -0.07 15.14
C PHE A 297 -7.93 1.21 15.88
N LYS A 298 -7.01 1.68 16.72
CA LYS A 298 -7.12 2.95 17.46
C LYS A 298 -5.83 3.74 17.28
N THR A 299 -5.98 5.05 17.08
CA THR A 299 -4.85 5.97 17.13
C THR A 299 -4.55 6.29 18.59
N MET A 300 -3.31 6.08 19.03
CA MET A 300 -2.86 6.38 20.39
C MET A 300 -1.48 7.01 20.39
N SER A 301 -1.23 7.89 21.37
CA SER A 301 0.13 8.41 21.60
C SER A 301 0.99 7.31 22.22
N LEU A 302 2.17 7.10 21.64
CA LEU A 302 3.17 6.14 22.09
C LEU A 302 4.26 6.80 22.93
N GLY A 303 4.28 8.14 22.96
CA GLY A 303 5.26 8.96 23.66
C GLY A 303 6.03 9.88 22.73
N LYS A 304 7.11 10.46 23.27
CA LYS A 304 7.91 11.48 22.58
C LYS A 304 9.32 10.96 22.31
N LEU A 305 9.84 11.29 21.13
CA LEU A 305 11.24 11.08 20.78
C LEU A 305 11.83 12.36 20.21
N LYS A 306 13.11 12.60 20.47
CA LYS A 306 13.84 13.73 19.91
C LYS A 306 14.71 13.24 18.76
N ILE A 307 14.65 13.92 17.62
CA ILE A 307 15.56 13.69 16.51
C ILE A 307 16.43 14.93 16.35
N ASN A 308 17.73 14.79 16.58
CA ASN A 308 18.65 15.93 16.73
C ASN A 308 19.35 16.36 15.43
N SER A 309 19.25 15.57 14.36
CA SER A 309 19.97 15.83 13.10
C SER A 309 19.04 15.72 11.89
N THR A 310 19.42 16.43 10.82
CA THR A 310 18.84 16.22 9.49
C THR A 310 19.49 15.03 8.79
N GLY A 311 18.88 14.58 7.70
CA GLY A 311 19.37 13.50 6.87
C GLY A 311 18.64 12.19 7.07
N LYS A 312 19.20 11.12 6.48
CA LYS A 312 18.64 9.76 6.56
C LYS A 312 18.79 9.20 7.97
N THR A 313 17.74 8.55 8.44
CA THR A 313 17.72 7.81 9.71
C THR A 313 16.69 6.67 9.61
N THR A 314 16.65 5.83 10.65
CA THR A 314 15.75 4.68 10.73
C THR A 314 14.98 4.72 12.04
N LEU A 315 13.67 4.48 11.97
CA LEU A 315 12.86 4.13 13.14
C LEU A 315 12.69 2.62 13.17
N GLU A 316 13.05 2.01 14.29
CA GLU A 316 12.83 0.58 14.56
C GLU A 316 11.71 0.41 15.59
N VAL A 317 10.89 -0.61 15.39
CA VAL A 317 9.94 -1.12 16.39
C VAL A 317 10.42 -2.49 16.83
N ARG A 318 10.82 -2.62 18.09
CA ARG A 318 11.35 -3.86 18.66
C ARG A 318 10.50 -4.35 19.83
N PRO A 319 9.98 -5.59 19.81
CA PRO A 319 9.23 -6.14 20.92
C PRO A 319 10.08 -6.23 22.19
N VAL A 320 9.47 -6.00 23.35
CA VAL A 320 10.06 -6.37 24.64
C VAL A 320 9.65 -7.82 24.91
N GLN A 321 10.52 -8.78 24.63
CA GLN A 321 10.17 -10.22 24.48
C GLN A 321 9.26 -10.79 25.58
N GLN A 322 9.52 -10.52 26.86
CA GLN A 322 8.73 -11.09 27.97
C GLN A 322 7.35 -10.43 28.14
N GLU A 323 7.17 -9.24 27.54
CA GLU A 323 5.97 -8.40 27.63
C GLU A 323 5.32 -8.23 26.25
N TRP A 324 5.79 -8.95 25.24
CA TRP A 324 5.24 -8.90 23.89
C TRP A 324 3.94 -9.70 23.82
N LYS A 325 2.90 -9.01 23.38
CA LYS A 325 1.70 -9.62 22.80
C LYS A 325 1.58 -9.14 21.36
N PRO A 326 1.19 -10.01 20.41
CA PRO A 326 1.07 -9.62 19.01
C PRO A 326 0.17 -8.40 18.86
N ILE A 327 0.62 -7.42 18.07
CA ILE A 327 -0.15 -6.25 17.70
C ILE A 327 -0.17 -6.11 16.18
N ASN A 328 -1.21 -5.44 15.68
CA ASN A 328 -1.29 -5.03 14.29
C ASN A 328 -1.00 -3.52 14.20
N ILE A 329 -0.12 -3.11 13.28
CA ILE A 329 0.28 -1.69 13.10
C ILE A 329 -0.07 -1.25 11.67
N ARG A 330 -0.96 -0.27 11.51
CA ARG A 330 -1.22 0.36 10.21
C ARG A 330 -0.21 1.44 9.88
N SER A 331 0.07 2.29 10.85
CA SER A 331 1.03 3.38 10.68
C SER A 331 1.60 3.88 12.00
N LEU A 332 2.78 4.49 11.91
CA LEU A 332 3.34 5.36 12.93
C LEU A 332 3.44 6.77 12.36
N THR A 333 2.90 7.77 13.07
CA THR A 333 2.95 9.17 12.66
C THR A 333 3.76 9.97 13.68
N LEU A 334 4.86 10.56 13.22
CA LEU A 334 5.68 11.49 14.00
C LEU A 334 5.18 12.90 13.71
N LYS A 335 4.62 13.56 14.73
CA LYS A 335 4.17 14.95 14.64
C LYS A 335 5.17 15.86 15.35
N PRO A 336 5.70 16.91 14.69
CA PRO A 336 6.55 17.88 15.37
C PRO A 336 5.82 18.51 16.55
N GLU A 337 6.51 18.64 17.67
CA GLU A 337 6.05 19.51 18.75
C GLU A 337 6.20 20.98 18.32
N LYS A 338 5.25 21.81 18.74
CA LYS A 338 5.26 23.25 18.44
C LYS A 338 6.32 24.00 19.23
#